data_AF-A0A965VRS6-F1
#
_entry.id   AF-A0A965VRS6-F1
#
_cell.length_a   1.000
_cell.length_b   1.000
_cell.length_c   1.000
_cell.angle_alpha   90.00
_cell.angle_beta   90.00
_cell.angle_gamma   90.00
#
_symmetry.space_group_name_H-M   'P 1'
#
loop_
_entity.id
_entity.type
_entity.pdbx_description
1 polymer ?
#
loop_
_entity_poly.entity_id
_entity_poly.type
_entity_poly.pdbx_seq_one_letter_code
_entity_poly.pdbx_strand_id
1 'polypeptide(L)'
;SYHDVDSNALTFEIAAKACFREALPKAGPVLLEPVMKVEVVTPGDYLGDVIGDINRRRGSIQDQLERGTNIAVVATVPLSEMFGYIGQLRAMSSGRASYTMEFSHYDLVPRNVADKVIEDAKKPKK
;
A
#
# COMPACT_ATOMS: atom_id res chain seq x y z
N SER A 1 -12.88 -35.27 -12.98
CA SER A 1 -13.42 -36.29 -13.90
C SER A 1 -13.96 -35.56 -15.12
N TYR A 2 -13.81 -36.11 -16.32
CA TYR A 2 -14.32 -35.49 -17.56
C TYR A 2 -15.25 -36.48 -18.28
N HIS A 3 -16.17 -35.94 -19.07
CA HIS A 3 -17.10 -36.67 -19.93
C HIS A 3 -17.03 -36.08 -21.35
N ASP A 4 -16.64 -36.89 -22.33
CA ASP A 4 -16.32 -36.42 -23.69
C ASP A 4 -17.43 -35.62 -24.38
N VAL A 5 -18.70 -35.85 -24.01
CA VAL A 5 -19.84 -35.23 -24.68
C VAL A 5 -20.24 -33.88 -24.06
N ASP A 6 -20.10 -33.73 -22.74
CA ASP A 6 -20.60 -32.54 -22.01
C ASP A 6 -19.45 -31.67 -21.44
N SER A 7 -18.21 -32.16 -21.51
CA SER A 7 -17.03 -31.44 -21.04
C SER A 7 -16.47 -30.58 -22.15
N ASN A 8 -16.79 -29.30 -22.09
CA ASN A 8 -16.21 -28.27 -22.92
C ASN A 8 -15.56 -27.19 -22.04
N ALA A 9 -14.87 -26.24 -22.66
CA ALA A 9 -14.15 -25.18 -21.96
C ALA A 9 -15.06 -24.39 -20.99
N LEU A 10 -16.28 -24.08 -21.40
CA LEU A 10 -17.25 -23.36 -20.57
C LEU A 10 -17.64 -24.18 -19.32
N THR A 11 -17.89 -25.49 -19.47
CA THR A 11 -18.20 -26.38 -18.36
C THR A 11 -17.08 -26.38 -17.30
N PHE A 12 -15.82 -26.41 -17.73
CA PHE A 12 -14.66 -26.35 -16.82
C PHE A 12 -14.49 -24.98 -16.15
N GLU A 13 -14.73 -23.88 -16.87
CA GLU A 13 -14.69 -22.54 -16.27
C GLU A 13 -15.73 -22.35 -15.18
N ILE A 14 -16.96 -22.82 -15.40
CA ILE A 14 -18.04 -22.73 -14.42
C ILE A 14 -17.69 -23.57 -13.19
N ALA A 15 -17.22 -24.81 -13.41
CA ALA A 15 -16.78 -25.68 -12.32
C ALA A 15 -15.64 -25.05 -11.50
N ALA A 16 -14.62 -24.49 -12.15
CA ALA A 16 -13.50 -23.82 -11.49
C ALA A 16 -13.96 -22.59 -10.67
N LYS A 17 -14.88 -21.78 -11.22
CA LYS A 17 -15.48 -20.63 -10.50
C LYS A 17 -16.25 -21.08 -9.26
N ALA A 18 -17.04 -22.15 -9.37
CA ALA A 18 -17.80 -22.69 -8.24
C ALA A 18 -16.86 -23.20 -7.14
N CYS A 19 -15.86 -24.01 -7.51
CA CYS A 19 -14.84 -24.51 -6.58
C CYS A 19 -14.08 -23.37 -5.89
N PHE A 20 -13.67 -22.33 -6.63
CA PHE A 20 -12.97 -21.18 -6.06
C PHE A 20 -13.83 -20.44 -5.02
N ARG A 21 -15.12 -20.21 -5.31
CA ARG A 21 -16.04 -19.55 -4.36
C ARG A 21 -16.24 -20.35 -3.08
N GLU A 22 -16.22 -21.68 -3.15
CA GLU A 22 -16.38 -22.54 -1.97
C GLU A 22 -15.09 -22.68 -1.16
N ALA A 23 -13.94 -22.77 -1.84
CA ALA A 23 -12.65 -22.98 -1.20
C ALA A 23 -12.06 -21.70 -0.59
N LEU A 24 -12.24 -20.54 -1.24
CA LEU A 24 -11.61 -19.29 -0.83
C LEU A 24 -11.90 -18.90 0.64
N PRO A 25 -13.14 -18.95 1.16
CA PRO A 25 -13.41 -18.62 2.56
C PRO A 25 -12.71 -19.57 3.56
N LYS A 26 -12.48 -20.83 3.15
CA LYS A 26 -11.82 -21.86 3.98
C LYS A 26 -10.29 -21.68 4.02
N ALA A 27 -9.72 -20.92 3.08
CA ALA A 27 -8.28 -20.72 2.93
C ALA A 27 -7.71 -19.55 3.75
N GLY A 28 -8.55 -18.79 4.47
CA GLY A 28 -8.10 -17.65 5.27
C GLY A 28 -7.52 -16.51 4.42
N PRO A 29 -8.29 -15.93 3.48
CA PRO A 29 -7.78 -14.88 2.60
C PRO A 29 -7.41 -13.63 3.40
N VAL A 30 -6.32 -12.98 2.99
CA VAL A 30 -5.80 -11.76 3.62
C VAL A 30 -5.84 -10.61 2.63
N LEU A 31 -6.02 -9.40 3.14
CA LEU A 31 -5.97 -8.19 2.33
C LEU A 31 -4.52 -7.71 2.18
N LEU A 32 -4.15 -7.32 0.97
CA LEU A 32 -2.84 -6.75 0.66
C LEU A 32 -2.97 -5.27 0.29
N GLU A 33 -2.02 -4.45 0.70
CA GLU A 33 -1.89 -3.05 0.28
C GLU A 33 -0.58 -2.82 -0.50
N PRO A 34 -0.59 -1.92 -1.50
CA PRO A 34 0.63 -1.55 -2.20
C PRO A 34 1.51 -0.65 -1.31
N VAL A 35 2.77 -1.01 -1.18
CA VAL A 35 3.80 -0.26 -0.46
C VAL A 35 4.69 0.46 -1.46
N MET A 36 4.90 1.75 -1.22
CA MET A 36 5.72 2.63 -2.03
C MET A 36 7.10 2.77 -1.38
N LYS A 37 8.15 2.73 -2.19
CA LYS A 37 9.46 3.23 -1.78
C LYS A 37 9.49 4.72 -2.03
N VAL A 38 9.68 5.49 -0.98
CA VAL A 38 9.65 6.95 -0.96
C VAL A 38 11.04 7.47 -0.65
N GLU A 39 11.52 8.43 -1.43
CA GLU A 39 12.71 9.21 -1.12
C GLU A 39 12.29 10.66 -0.88
N VAL A 40 12.56 11.19 0.32
CA VAL A 40 12.26 12.57 0.68
C VAL A 40 13.57 13.32 0.84
N VAL A 41 13.79 14.37 0.06
CA VAL A 41 14.97 15.23 0.15
C VAL A 41 14.60 16.52 0.88
N THR A 42 15.27 16.81 1.98
CA THR A 42 14.99 17.98 2.83
C THR A 42 16.28 18.59 3.40
N PRO A 43 16.32 19.90 3.67
CA PRO A 43 17.37 20.48 4.52
C PRO A 43 17.35 19.87 5.93
N GLY A 44 18.52 19.84 6.59
CA GLY A 44 18.68 19.26 7.93
C GLY A 44 17.77 19.89 9.00
N ASP A 45 17.43 21.18 8.86
CA ASP A 45 16.55 21.91 9.79
C ASP A 45 15.15 21.27 9.95
N TYR A 46 14.69 20.52 8.94
CA TYR A 46 13.35 19.92 8.91
C TYR A 46 13.37 18.38 9.00
N LEU A 47 14.56 17.77 9.14
CA LEU A 47 14.71 16.33 9.12
C LEU A 47 13.83 15.64 10.17
N GLY A 48 13.79 16.20 11.40
CA GLY A 48 12.99 15.66 12.49
C GLY A 48 11.50 15.62 12.17
N ASP A 49 10.97 16.68 11.56
CA ASP A 49 9.56 16.78 11.17
C ASP A 49 9.21 15.77 10.07
N VAL A 50 10.09 15.61 9.08
CA VAL A 50 9.93 14.64 7.98
C VAL A 50 9.93 13.21 8.52
N ILE A 51 10.89 12.87 9.38
CA ILE A 51 10.95 11.56 10.04
C ILE A 51 9.69 11.30 10.88
N GLY A 52 9.25 12.31 11.64
CA GLY A 52 8.04 12.23 12.44
C GLY A 52 6.77 12.02 11.60
N ASP A 53 6.68 12.64 10.44
CA ASP A 53 5.56 12.44 9.51
C ASP A 53 5.56 11.06 8.87
N ILE A 54 6.71 10.58 8.37
CA ILE A 54 6.84 9.24 7.79
C ILE A 54 6.40 8.17 8.79
N ASN A 55 6.83 8.26 10.05
CA ASN A 55 6.44 7.32 11.10
C ASN A 55 4.92 7.37 11.38
N ARG A 56 4.30 8.56 11.40
CA ARG A 56 2.84 8.71 11.55
C ARG A 56 2.06 8.07 10.41
N ARG A 57 2.65 8.03 9.21
CA ARG A 57 2.10 7.39 8.01
C ARG A 57 2.38 5.89 7.91
N ARG A 58 2.69 5.22 9.03
CA ARG A 58 3.08 3.79 9.04
C ARG A 58 4.29 3.50 8.15
N GLY A 59 5.13 4.50 7.91
CA GLY A 59 6.34 4.36 7.12
C GLY A 59 7.46 3.72 7.93
N SER A 60 8.29 2.92 7.26
CA SER A 60 9.54 2.38 7.81
C SER A 60 10.72 3.03 7.12
N ILE A 61 11.54 3.76 7.87
CA ILE A 61 12.78 4.36 7.35
C ILE A 61 13.80 3.25 7.12
N GLN A 62 14.38 3.24 5.93
CA GLN A 62 15.39 2.28 5.50
C GLN A 62 16.78 2.91 5.56
N ASP A 63 16.92 4.16 5.13
CA ASP A 63 18.22 4.82 5.05
C ASP A 63 18.10 6.36 5.13
N GLN A 64 19.21 7.01 5.48
CA GLN A 64 19.38 8.46 5.47
C GLN A 64 20.70 8.79 4.78
N LEU A 65 20.59 9.40 3.59
CA LEU A 65 21.74 9.69 2.73
C LEU A 65 22.00 11.19 2.72
N GLU A 66 23.21 11.59 3.10
CA GLU A 66 23.65 12.98 2.99
C GLU A 66 23.82 13.39 1.52
N ARG A 67 23.25 14.54 1.13
CA ARG A 67 23.32 15.13 -0.21
C ARG A 67 23.70 16.60 -0.11
N GLY A 68 24.98 16.85 0.21
CA GLY A 68 25.50 18.20 0.41
C GLY A 68 24.86 18.87 1.61
N THR A 69 24.11 19.95 1.40
CA THR A 69 23.36 20.63 2.48
C THR A 69 22.01 19.98 2.80
N ASN A 70 21.58 19.00 1.99
CA ASN A 70 20.30 18.30 2.17
C ASN A 70 20.55 16.86 2.63
N ILE A 71 19.49 16.23 3.15
CA ILE A 71 19.46 14.83 3.56
C ILE A 71 18.30 14.17 2.81
N ALA A 72 18.57 13.02 2.21
CA ALA A 72 17.58 12.17 1.57
C ALA A 72 17.18 11.04 2.52
N VAL A 73 15.91 11.01 2.93
CA VAL A 73 15.33 9.96 3.76
C VAL A 73 14.65 8.94 2.85
N VAL A 74 15.16 7.71 2.84
CA VAL A 74 14.58 6.60 2.10
C VAL A 74 13.71 5.78 3.03
N ALA A 75 12.43 5.59 2.67
CA ALA A 75 11.47 4.86 3.49
C ALA A 75 10.52 4.02 2.62
N THR A 76 9.88 3.04 3.23
CA THR A 76 8.74 2.31 2.65
C THR A 76 7.46 2.77 3.32
N VAL A 77 6.46 3.22 2.56
CA VAL A 77 5.21 3.77 3.10
C VAL A 77 4.02 3.19 2.33
N PRO A 78 2.93 2.77 3.00
CA PRO A 78 1.72 2.33 2.32
C PRO A 78 1.13 3.44 1.43
N LEU A 79 0.75 3.12 0.19
CA LEU A 79 0.22 4.12 -0.75
C LEU A 79 -1.03 4.83 -0.23
N SER A 80 -1.86 4.12 0.55
CA SER A 80 -3.06 4.70 1.18
C SER A 80 -2.74 5.90 2.08
N GLU A 81 -1.54 5.94 2.65
CA GLU A 81 -1.07 7.02 3.52
C GLU A 81 -0.38 8.14 2.73
N MET A 82 -0.17 8.01 1.42
CA MET A 82 0.58 9.00 0.62
C MET A 82 -0.32 10.01 -0.11
N PHE A 83 -1.64 9.83 -0.08
CA PHE A 83 -2.59 10.77 -0.67
C PHE A 83 -2.49 12.14 0.01
N GLY A 84 -2.28 13.19 -0.79
CA GLY A 84 -2.12 14.56 -0.30
C GLY A 84 -0.77 14.85 0.38
N TYR A 85 0.19 13.91 0.36
CA TYR A 85 1.48 14.07 1.03
C TYR A 85 2.25 15.32 0.61
N ILE A 86 2.24 15.67 -0.69
CA ILE A 86 2.92 16.86 -1.23
C ILE A 86 2.51 18.16 -0.49
N GLY A 87 1.24 18.29 -0.09
CA GLY A 87 0.74 19.48 0.58
C GLY A 87 1.28 19.59 2.00
N GLN A 88 1.26 18.47 2.74
CA GLN A 88 1.78 18.41 4.10
C GLN A 88 3.31 18.59 4.12
N LEU A 89 4.03 17.93 3.21
CA LEU A 89 5.48 18.04 3.10
C LEU A 89 5.91 19.50 2.86
N ARG A 90 5.24 20.21 1.95
CA ARG A 90 5.52 21.62 1.72
C ARG A 90 5.21 22.49 2.93
N ALA A 91 4.14 22.21 3.67
CA ALA A 91 3.80 22.97 4.87
C ALA A 91 4.87 22.82 5.96
N MET A 92 5.31 21.58 6.25
CA MET A 92 6.32 21.32 7.28
C MET A 92 7.72 21.81 6.89
N SER A 93 8.08 21.75 5.60
CA SER A 93 9.41 22.13 5.13
C SER A 93 9.51 23.58 4.63
N SER A 94 8.48 24.41 4.83
CA SER A 94 8.36 25.74 4.20
C SER A 94 8.60 25.71 2.67
N GLY A 95 8.17 24.63 2.00
CA GLY A 95 8.35 24.41 0.57
C GLY A 95 9.74 23.96 0.12
N ARG A 96 10.68 23.72 1.06
CA ARG A 96 12.08 23.37 0.76
C ARG A 96 12.37 21.87 0.61
N ALA A 97 11.40 20.99 0.86
CA ALA A 97 11.53 19.56 0.66
C ALA A 97 10.82 19.09 -0.62
N SER A 98 11.36 18.03 -1.20
CA SER A 98 10.77 17.31 -2.33
C SER A 98 10.71 15.82 -2.02
N TYR A 99 9.83 15.09 -2.72
CA TYR A 99 9.82 13.64 -2.63
C TYR A 99 9.60 13.00 -3.99
N THR A 100 10.08 11.78 -4.13
CA THR A 100 9.74 10.85 -5.20
C THR A 100 9.23 9.57 -4.59
N MET A 101 8.38 8.85 -5.32
CA MET A 101 7.94 7.53 -4.89
C MET A 101 7.79 6.59 -6.07
N GLU A 102 8.16 5.32 -5.86
CA GLU A 102 8.01 4.23 -6.81
C GLU A 102 7.34 3.04 -6.13
N PHE A 103 6.60 2.24 -6.90
CA PHE A 103 6.03 1.01 -6.37
C PHE A 103 7.16 0.07 -5.92
N SER A 104 7.02 -0.52 -4.74
CA SER A 104 7.97 -1.50 -4.23
C SER A 104 7.39 -2.91 -4.27
N HIS A 105 6.33 -3.18 -3.49
CA HIS A 105 5.73 -4.50 -3.35
C HIS A 105 4.32 -4.39 -2.74
N TYR A 106 3.63 -5.52 -2.62
CA TYR A 106 2.42 -5.65 -1.80
C TYR A 106 2.78 -6.22 -0.44
N ASP A 107 2.16 -5.69 0.61
CA ASP A 107 2.32 -6.18 1.98
C ASP A 107 0.95 -6.39 2.65
N LEU A 108 0.94 -7.14 3.76
CA LEU A 108 -0.26 -7.44 4.54
C LEU A 108 -0.84 -6.16 5.15
N VAL A 109 -2.13 -5.93 4.91
CA VAL A 109 -2.84 -4.83 5.57
C VAL A 109 -2.96 -5.13 7.06
N PRO A 110 -2.56 -4.21 7.96
CA PRO A 110 -2.80 -4.35 9.39
C PRO A 110 -4.29 -4.61 9.68
N ARG A 111 -4.58 -5.55 10.60
CA ARG A 111 -5.97 -6.01 10.87
C ARG A 111 -6.95 -4.87 11.14
N ASN A 112 -6.54 -3.87 11.91
CA ASN A 112 -7.34 -2.70 12.24
C ASN A 112 -7.73 -1.85 11.02
N VAL A 113 -6.93 -1.85 9.96
CA VAL A 113 -7.22 -1.18 8.68
C VAL A 113 -8.03 -2.11 7.78
N ALA A 114 -7.66 -3.38 7.70
CA ALA A 114 -8.35 -4.39 6.89
C ALA A 114 -9.83 -4.52 7.27
N ASP A 115 -10.14 -4.59 8.56
CA ASP A 115 -11.52 -4.73 9.05
C ASP A 115 -12.41 -3.57 8.61
N LYS A 116 -11.89 -2.33 8.65
CA LYS A 116 -12.60 -1.13 8.18
C LYS A 116 -12.89 -1.19 6.68
N VAL A 117 -11.88 -1.55 5.88
CA VAL A 117 -12.03 -1.68 4.41
C VAL A 117 -13.05 -2.76 4.07
N ILE A 118 -13.03 -3.90 4.77
CA ILE A 118 -14.00 -4.99 4.59
C ILE A 118 -15.41 -4.54 4.96
N GLU A 119 -15.57 -3.78 6.05
CA GLU A 119 -16.85 -3.23 6.47
C GLU A 119 -17.41 -2.25 5.42
N ASP A 120 -16.58 -1.33 4.93
CA ASP A 120 -16.97 -0.35 3.92
C ASP A 120 -17.34 -1.02 2.58
N ALA A 121 -16.63 -2.07 2.18
CA ALA A 121 -16.95 -2.84 0.98
C ALA A 121 -18.28 -3.61 1.09
N LYS A 122 -18.74 -3.94 2.30
CA LYS A 122 -20.03 -4.61 2.55
C LYS A 122 -21.21 -3.64 2.53
N LYS A 123 -20.99 -2.34 2.67
CA LYS A 123 -22.07 -1.35 2.61
C LYS A 123 -22.65 -1.33 1.19
N PRO A 124 -23.99 -1.33 1.04
CA PRO A 124 -24.60 -1.24 -0.29
C PRO A 124 -24.15 0.07 -0.95
N LYS A 125 -23.67 -0.03 -2.19
CA LYS A 125 -23.36 1.17 -2.99
C LYS A 125 -24.66 1.96 -3.14
N LYS A 126 -24.67 3.20 -2.64
CA LYS A 126 -25.76 4.16 -2.89
C LYS A 126 -25.80 4.53 -4.37
#